data_AF-X0V427-F1
#
_entry.id   AF-X0V427-F1
#
_cell.length_a   1.000
_cell.length_b   1.000
_cell.length_c   1.000
_cell.angle_alpha   90.00
_cell.angle_beta   90.00
_cell.angle_gamma   90.00
#
_symmetry.space_group_name_H-M   'P 1'
#
loop_
_entity.id
_entity.type
_entity.pdbx_description
1 polymer ?
#
loop_
_entity_poly.entity_id
_entity_poly.type
_entity_poly.pdbx_seq_one_letter_code
_entity_poly.pdbx_strand_id
1 'polypeptide(L)'
;DYAVNGRVQKRAGNGLPYAAPHNAFKCRPLHPGSSAPADERWLVIACFTDAEWDALVEAMGRPAWAKDGKFAGLAARKEHETELEQLINAWTADNDAYELMEELQRRGVPAGVVQGAREMLADEHLKERGYYVYLDHPETGRTAYDGPPFKLSKTPGELRSPAPLLGEHTEYVCKEILGLSDEEIADLLVAGVLQ
;
A
#
# COMPACT_ATOMS: atom_id res chain seq x y z
N ASP A 1 -2.98 22.47 -7.73
CA ASP A 1 -3.26 23.32 -6.56
C ASP A 1 -2.80 24.76 -6.79
N TYR A 2 -1.48 25.01 -6.92
CA TYR A 2 -0.94 26.37 -7.14
C TYR A 2 -1.60 27.15 -8.28
N ALA A 3 -1.78 26.54 -9.46
CA ALA A 3 -2.38 27.21 -10.62
C ALA A 3 -3.84 27.63 -10.44
N VAL A 4 -4.58 27.03 -9.49
CA VAL A 4 -6.01 27.31 -9.27
C VAL A 4 -6.23 28.07 -7.96
N ASN A 5 -5.48 27.73 -6.91
CA ASN A 5 -5.68 28.23 -5.54
C ASN A 5 -4.49 29.05 -5.00
N GLY A 6 -3.41 29.23 -5.77
CA GLY A 6 -2.18 29.91 -5.32
C GLY A 6 -1.40 29.19 -4.22
N ARG A 7 -1.79 27.97 -3.86
CA ARG A 7 -1.23 27.22 -2.73
C ARG A 7 0.00 26.42 -3.16
N VAL A 8 1.13 26.69 -2.50
CA VAL A 8 2.34 25.87 -2.61
C VAL A 8 2.23 24.72 -1.61
N GLN A 9 2.24 23.49 -2.12
CA GLN A 9 2.20 22.28 -1.30
C GLN A 9 3.49 22.17 -0.47
N LYS A 10 3.36 21.81 0.81
CA LYS A 10 4.46 21.54 1.73
C LYS A 10 4.37 20.08 2.17
N ARG A 11 5.46 19.55 2.75
CA ARG A 11 5.42 18.24 3.43
C ARG A 11 4.38 18.30 4.54
N ALA A 12 3.44 17.35 4.53
CA ALA A 12 2.37 17.22 5.52
C ALA A 12 2.36 15.84 6.22
N GLY A 13 3.42 15.04 6.02
CA GLY A 13 3.43 13.64 6.48
C GLY A 13 2.30 12.86 5.82
N ASN A 14 1.56 12.10 6.63
CA ASN A 14 0.35 11.38 6.20
C ASN A 14 -0.93 12.23 6.31
N GLY A 15 -0.83 13.49 6.76
CA GLY A 15 -1.99 14.35 6.99
C GLY A 15 -2.67 14.80 5.70
N LEU A 16 -3.98 15.04 5.79
CA LEU A 16 -4.80 15.48 4.67
C LEU A 16 -5.62 16.74 5.04
N PRO A 17 -5.71 17.79 4.20
CA PRO A 17 -6.40 19.03 4.59
C PRO A 17 -7.90 18.90 4.84
N TYR A 18 -8.53 17.85 4.32
CA TYR A 18 -9.99 17.65 4.31
C TYR A 18 -10.41 16.35 5.01
N ALA A 19 -9.57 15.79 5.87
CA ALA A 19 -9.87 14.65 6.72
C ALA A 19 -9.16 14.81 8.07
N ALA A 20 -9.82 14.38 9.16
CA ALA A 20 -9.27 14.43 10.51
C ALA A 20 -10.03 13.45 11.43
N PRO A 21 -9.35 12.46 12.03
CA PRO A 21 -7.95 12.09 11.79
C PRO A 21 -7.70 11.60 10.36
N HIS A 22 -6.46 11.73 9.89
CA HIS A 22 -5.97 11.05 8.69
C HIS A 22 -4.46 10.82 8.86
N ASN A 23 -4.08 9.74 9.54
CA ASN A 23 -2.68 9.45 9.84
C ASN A 23 -2.47 7.95 10.13
N ALA A 24 -1.20 7.55 10.30
CA ALA A 24 -0.79 6.25 10.80
C ALA A 24 -0.49 6.35 12.30
N PHE A 25 -1.15 5.52 13.09
CA PHE A 25 -1.06 5.49 14.54
C PHE A 25 -0.38 4.21 15.01
N LYS A 26 0.49 4.30 16.02
CA LYS A 26 1.26 3.16 16.50
C LYS A 26 0.35 2.23 17.30
N CYS A 27 0.45 0.93 17.04
CA CYS A 27 -0.26 -0.12 17.74
C CYS A 27 0.69 -0.96 18.59
N ARG A 28 0.13 -1.94 19.31
CA ARG A 28 0.91 -2.90 20.09
C ARG A 28 1.89 -3.62 19.17
N PRO A 29 3.19 -3.70 19.51
CA PRO A 29 4.18 -4.35 18.67
C PRO A 29 3.87 -5.85 18.53
N LEU A 30 4.34 -6.46 17.43
CA LEU A 30 4.14 -7.88 17.14
C LEU A 30 4.62 -8.77 18.29
N HIS A 31 5.79 -8.44 18.83
CA HIS A 31 6.36 -9.10 19.99
C HIS A 31 6.35 -8.13 21.18
N PRO A 32 5.52 -8.37 22.22
CA PRO A 32 5.44 -7.51 23.39
C PRO A 32 6.80 -7.28 24.05
N GLY A 33 7.14 -6.01 24.31
CA GLY A 33 8.44 -5.62 24.90
C GLY A 33 9.58 -5.45 23.90
N SER A 34 9.36 -5.74 22.61
CA SER A 34 10.34 -5.45 21.56
C SER A 34 10.27 -3.99 21.10
N SER A 35 11.43 -3.38 20.89
CA SER A 35 11.59 -2.07 20.24
C SER A 35 12.22 -2.20 18.84
N ALA A 36 12.29 -3.41 18.29
CA ALA A 36 12.86 -3.64 16.97
C ALA A 36 11.96 -3.00 15.90
N PRO A 37 12.52 -2.28 14.91
CA PRO A 37 11.72 -1.70 13.82
C PRO A 37 10.83 -2.72 13.09
N ALA A 38 11.27 -3.99 12.98
CA ALA A 38 10.51 -5.06 12.35
C ALA A 38 9.27 -5.51 13.15
N ASP A 39 9.24 -5.21 14.45
CA ASP A 39 8.13 -5.54 15.35
C ASP A 39 7.14 -4.38 15.50
N GLU A 40 7.45 -3.20 14.96
CA GLU A 40 6.50 -2.10 14.95
C GLU A 40 5.23 -2.48 14.19
N ARG A 41 4.11 -1.99 14.69
CA ARG A 41 2.80 -2.13 14.07
C ARG A 41 2.12 -0.79 14.05
N TRP A 42 1.48 -0.49 12.92
CA TRP A 42 0.85 0.78 12.66
C TRP A 42 -0.50 0.56 11.98
N LEU A 43 -1.48 1.37 12.35
CA LEU A 43 -2.82 1.38 11.80
C LEU A 43 -3.09 2.76 11.20
N VAL A 44 -3.42 2.81 9.92
CA VAL A 44 -3.95 4.01 9.29
C VAL A 44 -5.42 4.13 9.67
N ILE A 45 -5.83 5.32 10.12
CA ILE A 45 -7.24 5.67 10.35
C ILE A 45 -7.52 6.96 9.60
N ALA A 46 -8.62 7.00 8.85
CA ALA A 46 -9.05 8.17 8.09
C ALA A 46 -10.54 8.47 8.33
N CYS A 47 -10.84 9.72 8.69
CA CYS A 47 -12.21 10.22 8.82
C CYS A 47 -12.40 11.44 7.90
N PHE A 48 -13.21 11.26 6.88
CA PHE A 48 -13.62 12.27 5.91
C PHE A 48 -14.96 12.90 6.28
N THR A 49 -15.77 12.19 7.07
CA THR A 49 -17.12 12.59 7.46
C THR A 49 -17.31 12.62 8.97
N ASP A 50 -18.31 13.37 9.44
CA ASP A 50 -18.66 13.37 10.86
C ASP A 50 -19.27 12.04 11.31
N ALA A 51 -19.89 11.28 10.40
CA ALA A 51 -20.39 9.94 10.70
C ALA A 51 -19.24 8.95 11.02
N GLU A 52 -18.16 9.00 10.24
CA GLU A 52 -16.95 8.21 10.53
C GLU A 52 -16.29 8.66 11.83
N TRP A 53 -16.26 9.96 12.12
CA TRP A 53 -15.78 10.49 13.39
C TRP A 53 -16.62 9.97 14.57
N ASP A 54 -17.94 10.08 14.51
CA ASP A 54 -18.82 9.58 15.57
C ASP A 54 -18.63 8.07 15.77
N ALA A 55 -18.54 7.29 14.69
CA ALA A 55 -18.26 5.85 14.75
C ALA A 55 -16.89 5.53 15.39
N LEU A 56 -15.86 6.34 15.12
CA LEU A 56 -14.56 6.22 15.78
C LEU A 56 -14.66 6.55 17.28
N VAL A 57 -15.41 7.59 17.66
CA VAL A 57 -15.66 7.94 19.07
C VAL A 57 -16.40 6.82 19.80
N GLU A 58 -17.36 6.16 19.15
CA GLU A 58 -18.00 4.96 19.68
C GLU A 58 -17.00 3.81 19.88
N ALA A 59 -16.11 3.57 18.92
CA ALA A 59 -15.08 2.54 19.02
C ALA A 59 -14.11 2.79 20.17
N MET A 60 -13.80 4.05 20.47
CA MET A 60 -12.98 4.46 21.62
C MET A 60 -13.72 4.37 22.97
N GLY A 61 -15.00 3.98 22.99
CA GLY A 61 -15.80 3.94 24.22
C GLY A 61 -16.28 5.31 24.69
N ARG A 62 -16.44 6.27 23.77
CA ARG A 62 -16.93 7.64 24.04
C ARG A 62 -16.12 8.39 25.10
N PRO A 63 -14.79 8.52 24.95
CA PRO A 63 -13.97 9.20 25.94
C PRO A 63 -14.41 10.66 26.11
N ALA A 64 -14.29 11.19 27.34
CA ALA A 64 -14.81 12.52 27.68
C ALA A 64 -14.21 13.63 26.80
N TRP A 65 -12.93 13.52 26.43
CA TRP A 65 -12.25 14.48 25.57
C TRP A 65 -12.85 14.55 24.16
N ALA A 66 -13.41 13.46 23.63
CA ALA A 66 -13.99 13.43 22.29
C ALA A 66 -15.31 14.21 22.20
N LYS A 67 -15.94 14.48 23.35
CA LYS A 67 -17.15 15.30 23.46
C LYS A 67 -16.85 16.78 23.72
N ASP A 68 -15.59 17.14 23.88
CA ASP A 68 -15.18 18.54 23.95
C ASP A 68 -15.49 19.22 22.61
N GLY A 69 -16.00 20.45 22.66
CA GLY A 69 -16.30 21.25 21.46
C GLY A 69 -15.08 21.43 20.54
N LYS A 70 -13.87 21.23 21.07
CA LYS A 70 -12.61 21.20 20.32
C LYS A 70 -12.57 20.20 19.16
N PHE A 71 -13.34 19.12 19.19
CA PHE A 71 -13.37 18.13 18.11
C PHE A 71 -14.72 18.08 17.38
N ALA A 72 -15.55 19.10 17.59
CA ALA A 72 -16.85 19.22 16.94
C ALA A 72 -16.69 19.64 15.47
N GLY A 73 -16.85 18.67 14.57
CA GLY A 73 -16.74 18.88 13.13
C GLY A 73 -15.29 18.96 12.63
N LEU A 74 -15.12 18.81 11.32
CA LEU A 74 -13.81 18.74 10.67
C LEU A 74 -12.93 19.96 10.94
N ALA A 75 -13.48 21.18 10.89
CA ALA A 75 -12.70 22.41 11.06
C ALA A 75 -12.04 22.47 12.45
N ALA A 76 -12.78 22.15 13.51
CA ALA A 76 -12.26 22.11 14.87
C ALA A 76 -11.22 20.98 15.03
N ARG A 77 -11.50 19.79 14.49
CA ARG A 77 -10.52 18.68 14.46
C ARG A 77 -9.22 19.05 13.75
N LYS A 78 -9.27 19.86 12.68
CA LYS A 78 -8.08 20.35 11.97
C LYS A 78 -7.32 21.42 12.77
N GLU A 79 -8.02 22.32 13.45
CA GLU A 79 -7.39 23.32 14.32
C GLU A 79 -6.63 22.66 15.48
N HIS A 80 -7.16 21.55 16.00
CA HIS A 80 -6.60 20.78 17.11
C HIS A 80 -5.96 19.44 16.69
N GLU A 81 -5.54 19.32 15.42
CA GLU A 81 -5.14 18.02 14.84
C GLU A 81 -3.99 17.35 15.60
N THR A 82 -2.96 18.10 15.98
CA THR A 82 -1.84 17.55 16.76
C THR A 82 -2.27 16.95 18.09
N GLU A 83 -3.19 17.62 18.80
CA GLU A 83 -3.74 17.13 20.09
C GLU A 83 -4.60 15.89 19.85
N LEU A 84 -5.45 15.93 18.82
CA LEU A 84 -6.29 14.81 18.41
C LEU A 84 -5.46 13.56 18.10
N GLU A 85 -4.40 13.71 17.30
CA GLU A 85 -3.54 12.61 16.89
C GLU A 85 -2.79 12.00 18.08
N GLN A 86 -2.36 12.81 19.05
CA GLN A 86 -1.73 12.32 20.27
C GLN A 86 -2.72 11.45 21.10
N LEU A 87 -3.97 11.88 21.21
CA LEU A 87 -5.01 11.14 21.92
C LEU A 87 -5.34 9.81 21.23
N ILE A 88 -5.45 9.81 19.90
CA ILE A 88 -5.68 8.59 19.11
C ILE A 88 -4.46 7.67 19.18
N ASN A 89 -3.25 8.20 19.10
CA ASN A 89 -2.03 7.39 19.22
C ASN A 89 -1.90 6.74 20.60
N ALA A 90 -2.27 7.45 21.66
CA ALA A 90 -2.30 6.89 23.01
C ALA A 90 -3.34 5.76 23.14
N TRP A 91 -4.50 5.91 22.52
CA TRP A 91 -5.54 4.87 22.52
C TRP A 91 -5.13 3.64 21.70
N THR A 92 -4.61 3.83 20.49
CA THR A 92 -4.24 2.73 19.58
C THR A 92 -3.04 1.90 20.06
N ALA A 93 -2.14 2.47 20.87
CA ALA A 93 -0.87 1.86 21.29
C ALA A 93 -0.99 0.49 21.99
N ASP A 94 -2.08 0.23 22.72
CA ASP A 94 -2.29 -1.04 23.44
C ASP A 94 -3.09 -2.08 22.64
N ASN A 95 -3.58 -1.71 21.45
CA ASN A 95 -4.43 -2.56 20.61
C ASN A 95 -3.62 -3.37 19.61
N ASP A 96 -4.12 -4.57 19.28
CA ASP A 96 -3.68 -5.27 18.08
C ASP A 96 -4.15 -4.52 16.83
N ALA A 97 -3.26 -4.36 15.84
CA ALA A 97 -3.55 -3.56 14.66
C ALA A 97 -4.63 -4.19 13.77
N TYR A 98 -4.66 -5.51 13.62
CA TYR A 98 -5.63 -6.21 12.77
C TYR A 98 -7.00 -6.28 13.46
N GLU A 99 -7.04 -6.64 14.75
CA GLU A 99 -8.30 -6.66 15.52
C GLU A 99 -8.97 -5.27 15.52
N LEU A 100 -8.18 -4.22 15.71
CA LEU A 100 -8.69 -2.85 15.70
C LEU A 100 -9.11 -2.40 14.29
N MET A 101 -8.34 -2.74 13.26
CA MET A 101 -8.71 -2.49 11.86
C MET A 101 -10.08 -3.08 11.54
N GLU A 102 -10.29 -4.37 11.84
CA GLU A 102 -11.56 -5.04 11.56
C GLU A 102 -12.72 -4.42 12.33
N GLU A 103 -12.51 -4.05 13.60
CA GLU A 103 -13.54 -3.41 14.41
C GLU A 103 -13.93 -2.03 13.88
N LEU A 104 -12.95 -1.23 13.48
CA LEU A 104 -13.19 0.08 12.87
C LEU A 104 -13.93 -0.05 11.54
N GLN A 105 -13.50 -0.96 10.68
CA GLN A 105 -14.17 -1.22 9.40
C GLN A 105 -15.60 -1.72 9.59
N ARG A 106 -15.88 -2.60 10.57
CA ARG A 106 -17.24 -3.04 10.92
C ARG A 106 -18.16 -1.87 11.31
N ARG A 107 -17.60 -0.80 11.88
CA ARG A 107 -18.32 0.42 12.26
C ARG A 107 -18.40 1.46 11.13
N GLY A 108 -17.82 1.16 9.97
CA GLY A 108 -17.77 2.09 8.84
C GLY A 108 -16.67 3.13 8.93
N VAL A 109 -15.68 2.96 9.81
CA VAL A 109 -14.49 3.82 9.88
C VAL A 109 -13.42 3.26 8.94
N PRO A 110 -12.96 4.04 7.93
CA PRO A 110 -11.83 3.65 7.10
C PRO A 110 -10.57 3.44 7.93
N ALA A 111 -10.10 2.20 7.98
CA ALA A 111 -8.88 1.82 8.67
C ALA A 111 -8.11 0.74 7.90
N GLY A 112 -6.79 0.71 8.02
CA GLY A 112 -5.93 -0.27 7.35
C GLY A 112 -4.59 -0.44 8.03
N VAL A 113 -4.18 -1.70 8.29
CA VAL A 113 -2.85 -1.98 8.84
C VAL A 113 -1.78 -1.60 7.83
N VAL A 114 -0.69 -0.98 8.30
CA VAL A 114 0.50 -0.72 7.48
C VAL A 114 1.27 -2.03 7.33
N GLN A 115 0.96 -2.78 6.26
CA GLN A 115 1.58 -4.07 5.98
C GLN A 115 2.99 -3.92 5.39
N GLY A 116 3.92 -4.75 5.86
CA GLY A 116 5.20 -4.95 5.20
C GLY A 116 5.12 -5.96 4.04
N ALA A 117 6.15 -6.02 3.20
CA ALA A 117 6.19 -6.92 2.03
C ALA A 117 5.94 -8.42 2.39
N ARG A 118 6.47 -8.87 3.53
CA ARG A 118 6.24 -10.25 4.02
C ARG A 118 4.77 -10.49 4.36
N GLU A 119 4.10 -9.51 4.95
CA GLU A 119 2.69 -9.60 5.34
C GLU A 119 1.80 -9.56 4.10
N MET A 120 2.10 -8.71 3.12
CA MET A 120 1.38 -8.68 1.85
C MET A 120 1.38 -10.03 1.13
N LEU A 121 2.51 -10.74 1.10
CA LEU A 121 2.58 -12.10 0.51
C LEU A 121 1.69 -13.11 1.26
N ALA A 122 1.42 -12.86 2.54
CA ALA A 122 0.58 -13.71 3.38
C ALA A 122 -0.88 -13.24 3.45
N ASP A 123 -1.23 -12.10 2.85
CA ASP A 123 -2.56 -11.49 2.93
C ASP A 123 -3.62 -12.35 2.21
N GLU A 124 -4.69 -12.70 2.92
CA GLU A 124 -5.73 -13.59 2.41
C GLU A 124 -6.53 -12.95 1.27
N HIS A 125 -6.75 -11.63 1.28
CA HIS A 125 -7.45 -10.95 0.20
C HIS A 125 -6.60 -10.94 -1.08
N LEU A 126 -5.30 -10.69 -0.98
CA LEU A 126 -4.39 -10.76 -2.12
C LEU A 126 -4.26 -12.19 -2.67
N LYS A 127 -4.28 -13.21 -1.80
CA LYS A 127 -4.32 -14.63 -2.21
C LYS A 127 -5.62 -14.97 -2.94
N GLU A 128 -6.77 -14.61 -2.39
CA GLU A 128 -8.09 -14.87 -3.01
C GLU A 128 -8.18 -14.22 -4.40
N ARG A 129 -7.59 -13.03 -4.55
CA ARG A 129 -7.53 -12.33 -5.83
C ARG A 129 -6.50 -12.91 -6.80
N GLY A 130 -5.66 -13.85 -6.37
CA GLY A 130 -4.52 -14.34 -7.13
C GLY A 130 -3.65 -13.18 -7.60
N TYR A 131 -3.37 -12.23 -6.70
CA TYR A 131 -2.58 -11.03 -7.03
C TYR A 131 -1.12 -11.40 -7.28
N TYR A 132 -0.50 -12.13 -6.36
CA TYR A 132 0.86 -12.62 -6.56
C TYR A 132 0.86 -13.90 -7.40
N VAL A 133 1.62 -13.89 -8.49
CA VAL A 133 1.84 -15.05 -9.36
C VAL A 133 3.26 -15.55 -9.15
N TYR A 134 3.43 -16.84 -8.93
CA TYR A 134 4.76 -17.43 -8.75
C TYR A 134 5.26 -18.01 -10.06
N LEU A 135 6.42 -17.55 -10.53
CA LEU A 135 7.07 -18.01 -11.75
C LEU A 135 8.51 -18.45 -11.44
N ASP A 136 9.00 -19.43 -12.20
CA ASP A 136 10.36 -19.94 -12.07
C ASP A 136 11.28 -19.20 -13.05
N HIS A 137 12.08 -18.25 -12.55
CA HIS A 137 13.07 -17.54 -13.36
C HIS A 137 14.38 -18.34 -13.40
N PRO A 138 15.06 -18.46 -14.55
CA PRO A 138 16.27 -19.28 -14.68
C PRO A 138 17.39 -18.94 -13.68
N GLU A 139 17.55 -17.67 -13.32
CA GLU A 139 18.60 -17.23 -12.38
C GLU A 139 18.15 -17.07 -10.91
N THR A 140 16.89 -16.70 -10.66
CA THR A 140 16.42 -16.37 -9.29
C THR A 140 15.52 -17.46 -8.71
N GLY A 141 15.19 -18.48 -9.50
CA GLY A 141 14.29 -19.56 -9.12
C GLY A 141 12.85 -19.09 -8.95
N ARG A 142 12.09 -19.82 -8.13
CA ARG A 142 10.67 -19.55 -7.90
C ARG A 142 10.47 -18.26 -7.11
N THR A 143 9.96 -17.21 -7.77
CA THR A 143 9.78 -15.88 -7.18
C THR A 143 8.34 -15.39 -7.36
N ALA A 144 7.88 -14.55 -6.43
CA ALA A 144 6.58 -13.88 -6.52
C ALA A 144 6.66 -12.66 -7.46
N TYR A 145 5.73 -12.58 -8.39
CA TYR A 145 5.55 -11.46 -9.31
C TYR A 145 4.22 -10.77 -9.00
N ASP A 146 4.22 -9.43 -9.08
CA ASP A 146 2.98 -8.65 -9.04
C ASP A 146 2.14 -8.96 -10.28
N GLY A 147 0.96 -9.54 -10.06
CA GLY A 147 -0.02 -9.76 -11.11
C GLY A 147 -0.74 -8.49 -11.52
N PRO A 148 -1.58 -8.55 -12.56
CA PRO A 148 -2.33 -7.39 -13.03
C PRO A 148 -3.23 -6.80 -11.92
N PRO A 149 -3.17 -5.46 -11.69
CA PRO A 149 -3.92 -4.84 -10.59
C PRO A 149 -5.43 -4.85 -10.82
N PHE A 150 -5.87 -5.04 -12.06
CA PHE A 150 -7.27 -5.12 -12.47
C PHE A 150 -7.63 -6.50 -13.00
N LYS A 151 -8.87 -6.92 -12.78
CA LYS A 151 -9.45 -8.15 -13.35
C LYS A 151 -10.45 -7.76 -14.44
N LEU A 152 -10.16 -8.12 -15.69
CA LEU A 152 -11.02 -7.84 -16.84
C LEU A 152 -11.77 -9.10 -17.21
N SER A 153 -13.11 -9.04 -17.22
CA SER A 153 -13.96 -10.21 -17.44
C SER A 153 -13.86 -10.81 -18.84
N LYS A 154 -13.47 -10.01 -19.85
CA LYS A 154 -13.35 -10.46 -21.25
C LYS A 154 -11.93 -10.73 -21.71
N THR A 155 -10.95 -10.07 -21.08
CA THR A 155 -9.54 -10.11 -21.47
C THR A 155 -8.68 -10.15 -20.20
N PRO A 156 -8.79 -11.22 -19.39
CA PRO A 156 -8.04 -11.32 -18.15
C PRO A 156 -6.54 -11.20 -18.45
N GLY A 157 -5.86 -10.33 -17.69
CA GLY A 157 -4.42 -10.22 -17.78
C GLY A 157 -3.77 -11.40 -17.08
N GLU A 158 -2.74 -11.97 -17.69
CA GLU A 158 -1.98 -13.09 -17.14
C GLU A 158 -0.49 -12.88 -17.40
N LEU A 159 0.34 -13.23 -16.43
CA LEU A 159 1.78 -13.31 -16.61
C LEU A 159 2.11 -14.65 -17.28
N ARG A 160 2.75 -14.59 -18.45
CA ARG A 160 3.00 -15.77 -19.30
C ARG A 160 4.35 -16.42 -19.05
N SER A 161 5.33 -15.62 -18.63
CA SER A 161 6.71 -16.04 -18.43
C SER A 161 7.36 -15.13 -17.39
N PRO A 162 8.45 -15.57 -16.74
CA PRO A 162 9.29 -14.67 -15.97
C PRO A 162 9.92 -13.60 -16.87
N ALA A 163 10.63 -12.64 -16.27
CA ALA A 163 11.45 -11.69 -17.02
C ALA A 163 12.48 -12.46 -17.88
N PRO A 164 12.71 -12.04 -19.13
CA PRO A 164 13.69 -12.71 -20.00
C PRO A 164 15.12 -12.43 -19.53
N LEU A 165 16.01 -13.39 -19.80
CA LEU A 165 17.44 -13.17 -19.71
C LEU A 165 17.90 -12.16 -20.76
N LEU A 166 19.07 -11.56 -20.52
CA LEU A 166 19.72 -10.72 -21.50
C LEU A 166 19.98 -11.55 -22.77
N GLY A 167 19.44 -11.07 -23.91
CA GLY A 167 19.61 -11.72 -25.20
C GLY A 167 18.71 -12.93 -25.48
N GLU A 168 17.84 -13.36 -24.55
CA GLU A 168 17.03 -14.58 -24.68
C GLU A 168 16.20 -14.65 -25.97
N HIS A 169 15.71 -13.49 -26.43
CA HIS A 169 14.87 -13.39 -27.62
C HIS A 169 15.58 -12.78 -28.84
N THR A 170 16.90 -12.56 -28.78
CA THR A 170 17.66 -11.92 -29.87
C THR A 170 17.47 -12.67 -31.19
N GLU A 171 17.68 -13.99 -31.20
CA GLU A 171 17.56 -14.79 -32.42
C GLU A 171 16.13 -14.79 -32.97
N TYR A 172 15.12 -14.96 -32.10
CA TYR A 172 13.71 -14.92 -32.49
C TYR A 172 13.35 -13.59 -33.17
N VAL A 173 13.75 -12.46 -32.59
CA VAL A 173 13.47 -11.14 -33.16
C VAL A 173 14.20 -10.96 -34.49
N CYS A 174 15.49 -11.28 -34.56
CA CYS A 174 16.29 -11.13 -35.77
C CYS A 174 15.77 -11.99 -36.92
N LYS A 175 15.43 -13.25 -36.68
CA LYS A 175 14.97 -14.18 -37.72
C LYS A 175 13.49 -14.02 -38.04
N GLU A 176 12.63 -14.15 -37.03
CA GLU A 176 11.19 -14.31 -37.25
C GLU A 176 10.46 -12.97 -37.41
N ILE A 177 10.96 -11.89 -36.80
CA ILE A 177 10.32 -10.57 -36.87
C ILE A 177 10.97 -9.69 -37.93
N LEU A 178 12.31 -9.65 -37.97
CA LEU A 178 13.07 -8.79 -38.88
C LEU A 178 13.44 -9.47 -40.20
N GLY A 179 13.46 -10.81 -40.24
CA GLY A 179 13.77 -11.57 -41.45
C GLY A 179 15.25 -11.58 -41.83
N LEU A 180 16.15 -11.37 -40.87
CA LEU A 180 17.60 -11.41 -41.11
C LEU A 180 18.07 -12.83 -41.43
N SER A 181 19.03 -12.94 -42.34
CA SER A 181 19.70 -14.22 -42.63
C SER A 181 20.65 -14.62 -41.51
N ASP A 182 21.02 -15.90 -41.46
CA ASP A 182 22.06 -16.39 -40.53
C ASP A 182 23.40 -15.66 -40.74
N GLU A 183 23.70 -15.22 -41.96
CA GLU A 183 24.91 -14.49 -42.31
C GLU A 183 24.89 -13.06 -41.75
N GLU A 184 23.77 -12.35 -41.88
CA GLU A 184 23.59 -11.01 -41.32
C GLU A 184 23.67 -11.04 -39.78
N ILE A 185 23.08 -12.06 -39.16
CA ILE A 185 23.15 -12.24 -37.70
C ILE A 185 24.59 -12.52 -37.26
N ALA A 186 25.32 -13.37 -37.97
CA ALA A 186 26.72 -13.66 -37.68
C ALA A 186 27.60 -12.40 -37.78
N ASP A 187 27.40 -11.56 -38.80
CA ASP A 187 28.12 -10.30 -38.96
C ASP A 187 27.86 -9.34 -37.79
N LEU A 188 26.61 -9.27 -37.32
CA LEU A 188 26.24 -8.44 -36.16
C LEU A 188 26.83 -8.96 -34.84
N LEU A 189 26.93 -10.28 -34.67
CA LEU A 189 27.62 -10.90 -33.52
C LEU A 189 29.12 -10.61 -33.55
N VAL A 190 29.77 -10.76 -34.71
CA VAL A 190 31.21 -10.45 -34.88
C VAL A 190 31.49 -8.97 -34.64
N ALA A 191 30.60 -8.08 -35.07
CA ALA A 191 30.70 -6.65 -34.82
C ALA A 191 30.42 -6.24 -33.37
N GLY A 192 30.00 -7.17 -32.50
CA GLY A 192 29.63 -6.90 -31.10
C GLY A 192 28.34 -6.09 -30.94
N VAL A 193 27.52 -6.03 -31.99
CA VAL A 193 26.20 -5.35 -31.97
C VAL A 193 25.17 -6.24 -31.28
N LEU A 194 25.22 -7.55 -31.52
CA LEU A 194 24.46 -8.56 -30.80
C LEU A 194 25.37 -9.30 -29.81
N GLN A 195 24.78 -9.84 -28.75
CA GLN A 195 25.44 -10.66 -27.73
C GLN A 195 24.77 -12.01 -27.63
#